data_AF-A0A222WSN8-F1
#
_entry.id   AF-A0A222WSN8-F1
#
_cell.length_a   1.000
_cell.length_b   1.000
_cell.length_c   1.000
_cell.angle_alpha   90.00
_cell.angle_beta   90.00
_cell.angle_gamma   90.00
#
_symmetry.space_group_name_H-M   'P 1'
#
loop_
_entity.id
_entity.type
_entity.pdbx_description
1 polymer ?
#
loop_
_entity_poly.entity_id
_entity_poly.type
_entity_poly.pdbx_seq_one_letter_code
_entity_poly.pdbx_strand_id
1 'polypeptide(L)'
;MSIQQPRRFVTTDQGHADVLNVPIDTLYTNDQGLAEQIESIKKDPAGNGVASKEALESHASNTDLHVTAAKQAAWSAAEANAKKYTEQYAAPKQHSHPASDLPSASTQARGIVQLNTSTGSTATDQAATPSAVKAANDRANEAYSRADQAFTQASDLKLKVANAITGKGGNANSGMTGDQLAAAISGLSSKKSASGNFNGQVSVTSTNPTISLAISGLSFTPSIVLVNIAISSSTSDYNGYISNLAGIRTYRGADASVSYSGIAGGFNFNISATVYMSNNVKTQAYQWYAFE
;
A
#
# COMPACT_ATOMS: atom_id res chain seq x y z
N MET A 1 -46.87 -103.06 34.68
CA MET A 1 -47.88 -104.11 34.41
C MET A 1 -47.18 -105.20 33.62
N SER A 2 -47.40 -106.47 33.93
CA SER A 2 -46.87 -107.57 33.12
C SER A 2 -47.60 -107.58 31.77
N ILE A 3 -46.83 -107.57 30.68
CA ILE A 3 -47.38 -107.67 29.33
C ILE A 3 -47.90 -109.11 29.17
N GLN A 4 -49.18 -109.27 28.89
CA GLN A 4 -49.84 -110.57 28.80
C GLN A 4 -49.90 -111.05 27.35
N GLN A 5 -49.71 -112.35 27.13
CA GLN A 5 -49.79 -112.91 25.78
C GLN A 5 -51.23 -112.80 25.25
N PRO A 6 -51.43 -112.19 24.06
CA PRO A 6 -52.76 -112.11 23.46
C PRO A 6 -53.31 -113.49 23.10
N ARG A 7 -54.65 -113.62 23.08
CA ARG A 7 -55.31 -114.86 22.66
C ARG A 7 -55.11 -115.10 21.17
N ARG A 8 -54.79 -116.34 20.80
CA ARG A 8 -54.64 -116.78 19.41
C ARG A 8 -55.99 -117.12 18.76
N PHE A 9 -56.08 -116.95 17.46
CA PHE A 9 -57.23 -117.36 16.65
C PHE A 9 -57.11 -118.82 16.22
N VAL A 10 -58.19 -119.60 16.38
CA VAL A 10 -58.25 -121.03 16.01
C VAL A 10 -59.24 -121.19 14.86
N THR A 11 -58.74 -121.44 13.66
CA THR A 11 -59.54 -121.72 12.45
C THR A 11 -59.18 -123.08 11.88
N THR A 12 -60.13 -123.72 11.17
CA THR A 12 -59.93 -125.05 10.57
C THR A 12 -58.83 -125.08 9.50
N ASP A 13 -58.49 -123.91 8.95
CA ASP A 13 -57.36 -123.73 8.03
C ASP A 13 -56.20 -123.00 8.75
N GLN A 14 -55.05 -123.67 8.78
CA GLN A 14 -53.80 -123.19 9.39
C GLN A 14 -53.26 -121.94 8.69
N GLY A 15 -53.40 -121.85 7.36
CA GLY A 15 -52.89 -120.72 6.59
C GLY A 15 -53.58 -119.40 6.97
N HIS A 16 -54.90 -119.44 7.16
CA HIS A 16 -55.68 -118.28 7.61
C HIS A 16 -55.39 -117.92 9.07
N ALA A 17 -55.12 -118.89 9.95
CA ALA A 17 -54.75 -118.64 11.34
C ALA A 17 -53.38 -117.96 11.46
N ASP A 18 -52.40 -118.37 10.64
CA ASP A 18 -51.02 -117.87 10.73
C ASP A 18 -50.88 -116.42 10.25
N VAL A 19 -51.69 -115.97 9.28
CA VAL A 19 -51.74 -114.57 8.82
C VAL A 19 -52.04 -113.60 9.97
N LEU A 20 -52.78 -114.03 10.98
CA LEU A 20 -53.14 -113.21 12.14
C LEU A 20 -52.26 -113.51 13.36
N ASN A 21 -51.96 -114.79 13.62
CA ASN A 21 -51.23 -115.18 14.83
C ASN A 21 -49.73 -114.86 14.76
N VAL A 22 -49.08 -114.93 13.59
CA VAL A 22 -47.63 -114.62 13.48
C VAL A 22 -47.33 -113.15 13.77
N PRO A 23 -48.07 -112.16 13.22
CA PRO A 23 -47.90 -110.76 13.62
C PRO A 23 -48.20 -110.52 15.10
N ILE A 24 -49.20 -111.21 15.68
CA ILE A 24 -49.53 -111.11 17.10
C ILE A 24 -48.36 -111.56 17.99
N ASP A 25 -47.76 -112.71 17.68
CA ASP A 25 -46.60 -113.23 18.44
C ASP A 25 -45.37 -112.33 18.25
N THR A 26 -45.17 -111.78 17.04
CA THR A 26 -44.09 -110.83 16.75
C THR A 26 -44.25 -109.54 17.55
N LEU A 27 -45.45 -108.96 17.58
CA LEU A 27 -45.73 -107.75 18.36
C LEU A 27 -45.59 -108.00 19.86
N TYR A 28 -46.07 -109.13 20.35
CA TYR A 28 -45.90 -109.51 21.76
C TYR A 28 -44.41 -109.63 22.13
N THR A 29 -43.60 -110.25 21.26
CA THR A 29 -42.14 -110.35 21.45
C THR A 29 -41.46 -108.99 21.43
N ASN A 30 -41.86 -108.10 20.52
CA ASN A 30 -41.36 -106.72 20.46
C ASN A 30 -41.72 -105.93 21.72
N ASP A 31 -42.95 -106.06 22.21
CA ASP A 31 -43.42 -105.39 23.43
C ASP A 31 -42.64 -105.86 24.66
N GLN A 32 -42.34 -107.16 24.77
CA GLN A 32 -41.46 -107.69 25.82
C GLN A 32 -40.03 -107.14 25.69
N GLY A 33 -39.47 -107.14 24.47
CA GLY A 33 -38.13 -106.59 24.23
C GLY A 33 -38.02 -105.10 24.54
N LEU A 34 -39.05 -104.30 24.21
CA LEU A 34 -39.09 -102.88 24.56
C LEU A 34 -39.17 -102.66 26.07
N ALA A 35 -39.96 -103.48 26.78
CA ALA A 35 -40.03 -103.40 28.24
C ALA A 35 -38.68 -103.71 28.89
N GLU A 36 -37.97 -104.73 28.41
CA GLU A 36 -36.62 -105.06 28.87
C GLU A 36 -35.62 -103.93 28.58
N GLN A 37 -35.69 -103.31 27.40
CA GLN A 37 -34.87 -102.15 27.05
C GLN A 37 -35.13 -100.96 27.97
N ILE A 38 -36.40 -100.67 28.29
CA ILE A 38 -36.76 -99.59 29.21
C ILE A 38 -36.18 -99.85 30.60
N GLU A 39 -36.28 -101.07 31.12
CA GLU A 39 -35.71 -101.41 32.42
C GLU A 39 -34.17 -101.38 32.40
N SER A 40 -33.55 -101.78 31.28
CA SER A 40 -32.10 -101.62 31.05
C SER A 40 -31.68 -100.15 31.11
N ILE A 41 -32.38 -99.26 30.39
CA ILE A 41 -32.10 -97.82 30.38
C ILE A 41 -32.31 -97.20 31.76
N LYS A 42 -33.34 -97.60 32.52
CA LYS A 42 -33.56 -97.09 33.88
C LYS A 42 -32.45 -97.49 34.84
N LYS A 43 -31.90 -98.69 34.70
CA LYS A 43 -30.86 -99.24 35.58
C LYS A 43 -29.47 -98.74 35.22
N ASP A 44 -29.19 -98.58 33.93
CA ASP A 44 -27.92 -98.09 33.41
C ASP A 44 -28.14 -97.16 32.20
N PRO A 45 -28.50 -95.88 32.44
CA PRO A 45 -28.68 -94.93 31.34
C PRO A 45 -27.41 -94.78 30.51
N ALA A 46 -26.25 -94.70 31.18
CA ALA A 46 -24.95 -94.43 30.55
C ALA A 46 -24.51 -95.58 29.63
N GLY A 47 -24.69 -96.83 30.06
CA GLY A 47 -24.45 -98.02 29.23
C GLY A 47 -25.37 -98.13 28.01
N ASN A 48 -26.50 -97.41 28.01
CA ASN A 48 -27.43 -97.31 26.89
C ASN A 48 -27.30 -95.98 26.11
N GLY A 49 -26.22 -95.22 26.32
CA GLY A 49 -25.95 -93.97 25.59
C GLY A 49 -26.83 -92.78 26.00
N VAL A 50 -27.56 -92.89 27.12
CA VAL A 50 -28.36 -91.81 27.72
C VAL A 50 -27.58 -91.20 28.88
N ALA A 51 -27.58 -89.87 29.01
CA ALA A 51 -26.93 -89.22 30.15
C ALA A 51 -27.58 -89.68 31.46
N SER A 52 -26.77 -90.02 32.45
CA SER A 52 -27.29 -90.34 33.79
C SER A 52 -27.89 -89.09 34.44
N LYS A 53 -28.76 -89.29 35.43
CA LYS A 53 -29.35 -88.19 36.19
C LYS A 53 -28.28 -87.33 36.85
N GLU A 54 -27.25 -87.97 37.40
CA GLU A 54 -26.11 -87.32 38.03
C GLU A 54 -25.31 -86.48 37.03
N ALA A 55 -25.14 -86.96 35.79
CA ALA A 55 -24.47 -86.21 34.74
C ALA A 55 -25.26 -84.95 34.33
N LEU A 56 -26.58 -85.05 34.25
CA LEU A 56 -27.45 -83.90 33.94
C LEU A 56 -27.43 -82.86 35.08
N GLU A 57 -27.52 -83.31 36.32
CA GLU A 57 -27.47 -82.45 37.51
C GLU A 57 -26.09 -81.79 37.65
N SER A 58 -25.00 -82.54 37.42
CA SER A 58 -23.64 -82.02 37.38
C SER A 58 -23.48 -80.93 36.32
N HIS A 59 -23.94 -81.17 35.09
CA HIS A 59 -23.90 -80.16 34.02
C HIS A 59 -24.71 -78.90 34.38
N ALA A 60 -25.93 -79.05 34.89
CA ALA A 60 -26.77 -77.92 35.28
C ALA A 60 -26.16 -77.10 36.42
N SER A 61 -25.40 -77.74 37.31
CA SER A 61 -24.67 -77.10 38.41
C SER A 61 -23.28 -76.58 38.02
N ASN A 62 -22.80 -76.85 36.80
CA ASN A 62 -21.47 -76.48 36.36
C ASN A 62 -21.38 -74.97 36.07
N THR A 63 -20.79 -74.24 37.02
CA THR A 63 -20.63 -72.78 36.96
C THR A 63 -19.51 -72.29 36.02
N ASP A 64 -18.72 -73.21 35.46
CA ASP A 64 -17.71 -72.91 34.44
C ASP A 64 -18.33 -72.90 33.04
N LEU A 65 -19.34 -73.75 32.81
CA LEU A 65 -20.10 -73.81 31.56
C LEU A 65 -21.30 -72.86 31.53
N HIS A 66 -21.98 -72.67 32.67
CA HIS A 66 -23.15 -71.78 32.78
C HIS A 66 -22.79 -70.44 33.43
N VAL A 67 -23.32 -69.35 32.85
CA VAL A 67 -23.26 -68.04 33.48
C VAL A 67 -24.10 -68.08 34.75
N THR A 68 -23.47 -67.86 35.90
CA THR A 68 -24.17 -67.79 37.18
C THR A 68 -24.86 -66.44 37.34
N ALA A 69 -25.92 -66.40 38.16
CA ALA A 69 -26.58 -65.15 38.54
C ALA A 69 -25.59 -64.12 39.12
N ALA A 70 -24.57 -64.58 39.86
CA ALA A 70 -23.51 -63.73 40.39
C ALA A 70 -22.61 -63.14 39.30
N LYS A 71 -22.21 -63.93 38.29
CA LYS A 71 -21.42 -63.45 37.14
C LYS A 71 -22.21 -62.42 36.32
N GLN A 72 -23.50 -62.65 36.12
CA GLN A 72 -24.39 -61.70 35.44
C GLN A 72 -24.52 -60.38 36.24
N ALA A 73 -24.74 -60.46 37.55
CA ALA A 73 -24.82 -59.28 38.41
C ALA A 73 -23.50 -58.46 38.40
N ALA A 74 -22.35 -59.13 38.41
CA ALA A 74 -21.05 -58.47 38.33
C ALA A 74 -20.85 -57.75 36.98
N TRP A 75 -21.26 -58.38 35.87
CA TRP A 75 -21.24 -57.74 34.55
C TRP A 75 -22.12 -56.49 34.52
N SER A 76 -23.37 -56.60 34.97
CA SER A 76 -24.30 -55.48 34.99
C SER A 76 -23.81 -54.33 35.88
N ALA A 77 -23.18 -54.63 37.02
CA ALA A 77 -22.58 -53.62 37.88
C ALA A 77 -21.38 -52.93 37.21
N ALA A 78 -20.52 -53.68 36.51
CA ALA A 78 -19.38 -53.13 35.79
C ALA A 78 -19.81 -52.21 34.63
N GLU A 79 -20.85 -52.59 33.88
CA GLU A 79 -21.42 -51.78 32.80
C GLU A 79 -22.03 -50.47 33.32
N ALA A 80 -22.78 -50.53 34.42
CA ALA A 80 -23.33 -49.34 35.06
C ALA A 80 -22.23 -48.37 35.53
N ASN A 81 -21.13 -48.89 36.08
CA ASN A 81 -19.98 -48.09 36.48
C ASN A 81 -19.29 -47.43 35.28
N ALA A 82 -19.12 -48.16 34.17
CA ALA A 82 -18.53 -47.63 32.94
C ALA A 82 -19.35 -46.48 32.36
N LYS A 83 -20.69 -46.62 32.34
CA LYS A 83 -21.60 -45.57 31.86
C LYS A 83 -21.59 -44.32 32.75
N LYS A 84 -21.54 -44.52 34.07
CA LYS A 84 -21.44 -43.41 35.03
C LYS A 84 -20.12 -42.66 34.91
N TYR A 85 -19.03 -43.36 34.61
CA TYR A 85 -17.72 -42.73 34.40
C TYR A 85 -17.72 -41.78 33.19
N THR A 86 -18.30 -42.19 32.07
CA THR A 86 -18.44 -41.32 30.89
C THR A 86 -19.40 -40.15 31.12
N GLU A 87 -20.46 -40.30 31.92
CA GLU A 87 -21.37 -39.20 32.26
C GLU A 87 -20.75 -38.17 33.24
N GLN A 88 -19.93 -38.62 34.19
CA GLN A 88 -19.39 -37.75 35.23
C GLN A 88 -18.08 -37.04 34.86
N TYR A 89 -17.24 -37.66 34.04
CA TYR A 89 -15.90 -37.15 33.75
C TYR A 89 -15.72 -36.66 32.31
N ALA A 90 -16.66 -36.93 31.41
CA ALA A 90 -16.64 -36.29 30.10
C ALA A 90 -17.21 -34.88 30.19
N ALA A 91 -16.52 -33.91 29.59
CA ALA A 91 -17.10 -32.59 29.40
C ALA A 91 -18.38 -32.72 28.55
N PRO A 92 -19.49 -32.07 28.95
CA PRO A 92 -20.70 -32.07 28.15
C PRO A 92 -20.41 -31.44 26.78
N LYS A 93 -21.10 -31.93 25.73
CA LYS A 93 -20.95 -31.42 24.35
C LYS A 93 -21.10 -29.89 24.23
N GLN A 94 -21.86 -29.29 25.13
CA GLN A 94 -21.97 -27.85 25.27
C GLN A 94 -21.42 -27.43 26.63
N HIS A 95 -20.33 -26.69 26.60
CA HIS A 95 -19.75 -25.99 27.75
C HIS A 95 -19.31 -24.60 27.32
N SER A 96 -18.95 -23.75 28.29
CA SER A 96 -18.50 -22.38 28.06
C SER A 96 -17.08 -22.21 28.60
N HIS A 97 -16.32 -21.32 27.96
CA HIS A 97 -15.01 -20.87 28.42
C HIS A 97 -15.11 -19.39 28.83
N PRO A 98 -14.70 -19.01 30.06
CA PRO A 98 -14.47 -17.61 30.40
C PRO A 98 -13.30 -17.04 29.59
N ALA A 99 -13.23 -15.72 29.47
CA ALA A 99 -12.15 -15.05 28.74
C ALA A 99 -10.74 -15.36 29.31
N SER A 100 -10.65 -15.70 30.60
CA SER A 100 -9.40 -16.12 31.25
C SER A 100 -8.84 -17.45 30.72
N ASP A 101 -9.68 -18.30 30.14
CA ASP A 101 -9.25 -19.57 29.54
C ASP A 101 -8.57 -19.36 28.19
N LEU A 102 -8.71 -18.18 27.60
CA LEU A 102 -8.18 -17.83 26.30
C LEU A 102 -6.88 -17.04 26.46
N PRO A 103 -5.71 -17.62 26.14
CA PRO A 103 -4.45 -16.90 26.27
C PRO A 103 -4.37 -15.74 25.27
N SER A 104 -3.84 -14.60 25.73
CA SER A 104 -3.48 -13.49 24.85
C SER A 104 -2.32 -13.87 23.94
N ALA A 105 -2.31 -13.39 22.70
CA ALA A 105 -1.16 -13.61 21.83
C ALA A 105 0.05 -12.79 22.29
N SER A 106 1.24 -13.30 22.00
CA SER A 106 2.51 -12.58 22.10
C SER A 106 3.39 -12.95 20.90
N THR A 107 4.56 -12.32 20.80
CA THR A 107 5.54 -12.69 19.77
C THR A 107 6.23 -14.03 20.05
N GLN A 108 6.03 -14.63 21.24
CA GLN A 108 6.57 -15.95 21.62
C GLN A 108 5.51 -17.05 21.73
N ALA A 109 4.23 -16.67 21.90
CA ALA A 109 3.14 -17.61 22.13
C ALA A 109 1.90 -17.23 21.33
N ARG A 110 1.26 -18.25 20.74
CA ARG A 110 -0.02 -18.11 20.03
C ARG A 110 -1.13 -17.75 21.03
N GLY A 111 -2.11 -16.96 20.60
CA GLY A 111 -3.25 -16.57 21.41
C GLY A 111 -4.24 -15.69 20.63
N ILE A 112 -5.13 -15.02 21.35
CA ILE A 112 -6.15 -14.12 20.78
C ILE A 112 -5.67 -12.66 20.85
N VAL A 113 -6.00 -11.87 19.83
CA VAL A 113 -5.75 -10.41 19.76
C VAL A 113 -7.02 -9.68 19.37
N GLN A 114 -7.16 -8.44 19.86
CA GLN A 114 -8.21 -7.54 19.39
C GLN A 114 -7.79 -6.91 18.05
N LEU A 115 -8.74 -6.79 17.11
CA LEU A 115 -8.51 -6.13 15.83
C LEU A 115 -8.71 -4.61 15.96
N ASN A 116 -7.83 -3.83 15.35
CA ASN A 116 -7.87 -2.37 15.36
C ASN A 116 -7.83 -1.81 13.93
N THR A 117 -8.74 -0.87 13.64
CA THR A 117 -8.90 -0.20 12.34
C THR A 117 -8.22 1.17 12.26
N SER A 118 -7.60 1.64 13.34
CA SER A 118 -6.86 2.90 13.39
C SER A 118 -5.54 2.80 12.64
N THR A 119 -5.22 3.81 11.82
CA THR A 119 -3.94 3.91 11.10
C THR A 119 -2.81 4.55 11.91
N GLY A 120 -3.11 5.05 13.12
CA GLY A 120 -2.13 5.74 13.99
C GLY A 120 -2.05 5.14 15.40
N SER A 121 -2.52 3.90 15.57
CA SER A 121 -2.47 3.22 16.87
C SER A 121 -1.02 2.90 17.25
N THR A 122 -0.68 3.10 18.53
CA THR A 122 0.60 2.68 19.12
C THR A 122 0.45 1.42 19.97
N ALA A 123 -0.74 0.80 19.98
CA ALA A 123 -1.01 -0.42 20.74
C ALA A 123 -0.17 -1.59 20.23
N THR A 124 0.45 -2.34 21.14
CA THR A 124 1.31 -3.50 20.81
C THR A 124 0.60 -4.84 21.02
N ASP A 125 -0.62 -4.82 21.55
CA ASP A 125 -1.46 -5.97 21.90
C ASP A 125 -2.67 -6.14 20.94
N GLN A 126 -2.73 -5.32 19.90
CA GLN A 126 -3.80 -5.32 18.89
C GLN A 126 -3.24 -5.57 17.49
N ALA A 127 -4.01 -6.26 16.66
CA ALA A 127 -3.65 -6.50 15.26
C ALA A 127 -4.33 -5.48 14.34
N ALA A 128 -3.55 -4.92 13.40
CA ALA A 128 -4.09 -4.03 12.38
C ALA A 128 -5.01 -4.78 11.41
N THR A 129 -6.16 -4.18 11.07
CA THR A 129 -7.04 -4.72 10.02
C THR A 129 -6.51 -4.42 8.63
N PRO A 130 -6.89 -5.20 7.60
CA PRO A 130 -6.59 -4.88 6.19
C PRO A 130 -7.04 -3.47 5.79
N SER A 131 -8.14 -2.96 6.36
CA SER A 131 -8.62 -1.60 6.10
C SER A 131 -7.67 -0.51 6.65
N ALA A 132 -7.09 -0.71 7.84
CA ALA A 132 -6.11 0.21 8.40
C ALA A 132 -4.82 0.22 7.56
N VAL A 133 -4.33 -0.97 7.20
CA VAL A 133 -3.13 -1.12 6.37
C VAL A 133 -3.33 -0.50 4.99
N LYS A 134 -4.48 -0.75 4.35
CA LYS A 134 -4.80 -0.14 3.06
C LYS A 134 -4.84 1.38 3.15
N ALA A 135 -5.50 1.94 4.16
CA ALA A 135 -5.56 3.39 4.33
C ALA A 135 -4.19 4.05 4.58
N ALA A 136 -3.30 3.38 5.31
CA ALA A 136 -1.92 3.82 5.49
C ALA A 136 -1.12 3.76 4.17
N ASN A 137 -1.27 2.68 3.42
CA ASN A 137 -0.61 2.48 2.12
C ASN A 137 -1.10 3.48 1.07
N ASP A 138 -2.41 3.74 1.00
CA ASP A 138 -3.00 4.72 0.10
C ASP A 138 -2.45 6.13 0.38
N ARG A 139 -2.32 6.51 1.66
CA ARG A 139 -1.68 7.78 2.07
C ARG A 139 -0.21 7.84 1.68
N ALA A 140 0.53 6.74 1.82
CA ALA A 140 1.94 6.68 1.42
C ALA A 140 2.09 6.86 -0.10
N ASN A 141 1.24 6.21 -0.90
CA ASN A 141 1.22 6.36 -2.36
C ASN A 141 0.84 7.78 -2.79
N GLU A 142 -0.13 8.41 -2.11
CA GLU A 142 -0.50 9.79 -2.36
C GLU A 142 0.67 10.75 -2.07
N ALA A 143 1.36 10.57 -0.94
CA ALA A 143 2.52 11.36 -0.57
C ALA A 143 3.66 11.19 -1.58
N TYR A 144 3.91 9.97 -2.05
CA TYR A 144 4.90 9.69 -3.09
C TYR A 144 4.56 10.40 -4.41
N SER A 145 3.31 10.28 -4.87
CA SER A 145 2.84 10.96 -6.10
C SER A 145 2.98 12.49 -6.00
N ARG A 146 2.61 13.07 -4.86
CA ARG A 146 2.78 14.51 -4.61
C ARG A 146 4.26 14.93 -4.60
N ALA A 147 5.14 14.12 -4.02
CA ALA A 147 6.58 14.40 -3.99
C ALA A 147 7.19 14.35 -5.41
N ASP A 148 6.83 13.35 -6.20
CA ASP A 148 7.28 13.21 -7.60
C ASP A 148 6.81 14.37 -8.48
N GLN A 149 5.53 14.78 -8.33
CA GLN A 149 4.99 15.96 -9.00
C GLN A 149 5.73 17.24 -8.60
N ALA A 150 6.00 17.43 -7.30
CA ALA A 150 6.73 18.59 -6.82
C ALA A 150 8.17 18.63 -7.35
N PHE A 151 8.85 17.48 -7.39
CA PHE A 151 10.20 17.37 -7.96
C PHE A 151 10.22 17.72 -9.46
N THR A 152 9.26 17.17 -10.22
CA THR A 152 9.11 17.46 -11.65
C THR A 152 8.85 18.94 -11.90
N GLN A 153 7.92 19.55 -11.15
CA GLN A 153 7.61 20.98 -11.25
C GLN A 153 8.82 21.85 -10.90
N ALA A 154 9.58 21.50 -9.86
CA ALA A 154 10.79 22.23 -9.48
C ALA A 154 11.88 22.16 -10.57
N SER A 155 12.07 20.98 -11.17
CA SER A 155 13.02 20.77 -12.26
C SER A 155 12.64 21.56 -13.52
N ASP A 156 11.36 21.54 -13.91
CA ASP A 156 10.83 22.32 -15.03
C ASP A 156 10.99 23.84 -14.78
N LEU A 157 10.64 24.32 -13.57
CA LEU A 157 10.81 25.72 -13.20
C LEU A 157 12.29 26.13 -13.30
N LYS A 158 13.19 25.31 -12.78
CA LYS A 158 14.63 25.53 -12.83
C LYS A 158 15.14 25.67 -14.27
N LEU A 159 14.70 24.79 -15.17
CA LEU A 159 15.02 24.86 -16.59
C LEU A 159 14.47 26.14 -17.24
N LYS A 160 13.21 26.49 -16.96
CA LYS A 160 12.58 27.73 -17.45
C LYS A 160 13.33 28.98 -16.98
N VAL A 161 13.72 29.04 -15.72
CA VAL A 161 14.51 30.14 -15.15
C VAL A 161 15.88 30.22 -15.81
N ALA A 162 16.60 29.10 -15.94
CA ALA A 162 17.89 29.07 -16.62
C ALA A 162 17.80 29.58 -18.07
N ASN A 163 16.79 29.12 -18.83
CA ASN A 163 16.55 29.57 -20.20
C ASN A 163 16.22 31.07 -20.26
N ALA A 164 15.44 31.58 -19.31
CA ALA A 164 15.11 33.00 -19.24
C ALA A 164 16.36 33.87 -18.95
N ILE A 165 17.24 33.43 -18.05
CA ILE A 165 18.52 34.09 -17.75
C ILE A 165 19.39 34.14 -19.02
N THR A 166 19.56 33.00 -19.69
CA THR A 166 20.33 32.92 -20.94
C THR A 166 19.73 33.78 -22.04
N GLY A 167 18.39 33.82 -22.15
CA GLY A 167 17.67 34.71 -23.08
C GLY A 167 17.85 36.21 -22.82
N LYS A 168 18.34 36.59 -21.63
CA LYS A 168 18.71 37.97 -21.27
C LYS A 168 20.22 38.24 -21.36
N GLY A 169 20.99 37.31 -21.94
CA GLY A 169 22.43 37.42 -22.08
C GLY A 169 23.23 36.97 -20.85
N GLY A 170 22.58 36.35 -19.86
CA GLY A 170 23.26 35.69 -18.74
C GLY A 170 23.78 34.31 -19.10
N ASN A 171 24.47 33.67 -18.15
CA ASN A 171 24.95 32.29 -18.29
C ASN A 171 24.32 31.42 -17.20
N ALA A 172 23.39 30.54 -17.57
CA ALA A 172 22.75 29.60 -16.67
C ALA A 172 22.45 28.26 -17.35
N ASN A 173 22.37 27.19 -16.55
CA ASN A 173 22.00 25.86 -17.03
C ASN A 173 21.16 25.10 -15.99
N SER A 174 20.53 24.00 -16.41
CA SER A 174 19.66 23.16 -15.58
C SER A 174 20.39 22.43 -14.45
N GLY A 175 21.72 22.39 -14.45
CA GLY A 175 22.53 21.81 -13.37
C GLY A 175 22.70 22.72 -12.16
N MET A 176 22.61 24.04 -12.33
CA MET A 176 22.93 25.04 -11.28
C MET A 176 22.03 24.96 -10.04
N THR A 177 22.52 25.20 -8.83
CA THR A 177 21.65 25.31 -7.64
C THR A 177 20.76 26.56 -7.68
N GLY A 178 19.77 26.65 -6.79
CA GLY A 178 18.95 27.86 -6.65
C GLY A 178 19.78 29.12 -6.39
N ASP A 179 20.80 29.02 -5.54
CA ASP A 179 21.72 30.13 -5.24
C ASP A 179 22.57 30.53 -6.45
N GLN A 180 23.01 29.55 -7.25
CA GLN A 180 23.76 29.83 -8.48
C GLN A 180 22.88 30.53 -9.52
N LEU A 181 21.62 30.13 -9.66
CA LEU A 181 20.66 30.82 -10.52
C LEU A 181 20.38 32.24 -10.02
N ALA A 182 20.22 32.42 -8.70
CA ALA A 182 20.04 33.74 -8.11
C ALA A 182 21.24 34.67 -8.38
N ALA A 183 22.46 34.17 -8.21
CA ALA A 183 23.68 34.91 -8.54
C ALA A 183 23.75 35.27 -10.03
N ALA A 184 23.36 34.34 -10.92
CA ALA A 184 23.31 34.59 -12.35
C ALA A 184 22.28 35.69 -12.70
N ILE A 185 21.13 35.73 -12.01
CA ILE A 185 20.12 36.80 -12.17
C ILE A 185 20.70 38.14 -11.70
N SER A 186 21.31 38.20 -10.52
CA SER A 186 21.90 39.44 -9.98
C SER A 186 23.07 39.96 -10.84
N GLY A 187 23.78 39.07 -11.52
CA GLY A 187 24.88 39.39 -12.43
C GLY A 187 24.44 39.79 -13.84
N LEU A 188 23.15 39.76 -14.18
CA LEU A 188 22.68 40.20 -15.49
C LEU A 188 23.02 41.67 -15.70
N SER A 189 23.72 41.97 -16.80
CA SER A 189 24.08 43.35 -17.16
C SER A 189 22.81 44.16 -17.45
N SER A 190 22.41 45.02 -16.51
CA SER A 190 21.44 46.08 -16.80
C SER A 190 22.18 47.18 -17.57
N LYS A 191 21.83 47.40 -18.84
CA LYS A 191 22.32 48.58 -19.56
C LYS A 191 21.82 49.81 -18.84
N LYS A 192 22.73 50.53 -18.17
CA LYS A 192 22.37 51.72 -17.39
C LYS A 192 22.13 52.88 -18.32
N SER A 193 21.09 53.65 -18.04
CA SER A 193 20.85 54.93 -18.67
C SER A 193 20.52 55.98 -17.61
N ALA A 194 20.83 57.22 -17.92
CA ALA A 194 20.50 58.37 -17.10
C ALA A 194 20.11 59.52 -18.01
N SER A 195 19.24 60.39 -17.54
CA SER A 195 18.92 61.62 -18.24
C SER A 195 18.77 62.75 -17.24
N GLY A 196 18.87 63.97 -17.75
CA GLY A 196 18.67 65.14 -16.95
C GLY A 196 18.63 66.39 -17.81
N ASN A 197 18.59 67.53 -17.13
CA ASN A 197 18.51 68.83 -17.77
C ASN A 197 19.73 69.65 -17.32
N PHE A 198 20.22 70.52 -18.20
CA PHE A 198 21.19 71.56 -17.87
C PHE A 198 20.52 72.80 -17.24
N ASN A 199 19.30 72.64 -16.70
CA ASN A 199 18.45 73.70 -16.15
C ASN A 199 18.35 74.96 -17.03
N GLY A 200 18.33 74.77 -18.36
CA GLY A 200 18.05 75.81 -19.34
C GLY A 200 19.18 76.80 -19.65
N GLN A 201 20.42 76.56 -19.22
CA GLN A 201 21.40 77.65 -19.16
C GLN A 201 22.86 77.25 -19.42
N VAL A 202 23.14 76.66 -20.58
CA VAL A 202 24.46 76.86 -21.19
C VAL A 202 24.23 77.47 -22.55
N SER A 203 24.28 78.80 -22.59
CA SER A 203 24.08 79.61 -23.79
C SER A 203 25.35 80.41 -24.04
N VAL A 204 25.95 80.26 -25.21
CA VAL A 204 27.10 81.07 -25.64
C VAL A 204 26.74 81.70 -26.96
N THR A 205 27.01 83.00 -27.07
CA THR A 205 26.82 83.77 -28.30
C THR A 205 28.16 84.32 -28.76
N SER A 206 28.67 83.84 -29.89
CA SER A 206 29.91 84.35 -30.50
C SER A 206 29.97 83.97 -31.98
N THR A 207 31.10 84.26 -32.64
CA THR A 207 31.35 83.82 -34.04
C THR A 207 31.55 82.31 -34.14
N ASN A 208 32.09 81.68 -33.09
CA ASN A 208 32.27 80.22 -32.97
C ASN A 208 31.93 79.81 -31.53
N PRO A 209 30.65 79.74 -31.15
CA PRO A 209 30.26 79.39 -29.79
C PRO A 209 30.70 77.95 -29.48
N THR A 210 31.47 77.82 -28.38
CA THR A 210 31.78 76.53 -27.78
C THR A 210 31.13 76.45 -26.41
N ILE A 211 30.36 75.39 -26.19
CA ILE A 211 29.73 75.07 -24.92
C ILE A 211 30.40 73.83 -24.35
N SER A 212 30.84 73.92 -23.09
CA SER A 212 31.38 72.80 -22.33
C SER A 212 30.34 72.31 -21.33
N LEU A 213 29.93 71.06 -21.48
CA LEU A 213 28.97 70.39 -20.60
C LEU A 213 29.71 69.32 -19.80
N ALA A 214 29.51 69.29 -18.50
CA ALA A 214 30.08 68.28 -17.62
C ALA A 214 28.99 67.73 -16.70
N ILE A 215 28.83 66.41 -16.70
CA ILE A 215 27.95 65.69 -15.77
C ILE A 215 28.81 64.72 -14.97
N SER A 216 28.58 64.69 -13.66
CA SER A 216 29.24 63.77 -12.72
C SER A 216 28.20 63.17 -11.78
N GLY A 217 28.56 62.11 -11.05
CA GLY A 217 27.67 61.44 -10.10
C GLY A 217 26.80 60.34 -10.71
N LEU A 218 27.06 59.92 -11.95
CA LEU A 218 26.43 58.75 -12.55
C LEU A 218 27.01 57.46 -11.93
N SER A 219 26.20 56.42 -11.83
CA SER A 219 26.63 55.09 -11.37
C SER A 219 27.31 54.24 -12.45
N PHE A 220 27.69 54.87 -13.57
CA PHE A 220 28.35 54.27 -14.73
C PHE A 220 29.12 55.33 -15.53
N THR A 221 30.07 54.88 -16.35
CA THR A 221 30.73 55.70 -17.36
C THR A 221 29.97 55.55 -18.67
N PRO A 222 29.32 56.61 -19.19
CA PRO A 222 28.56 56.51 -20.43
C PRO A 222 29.49 56.16 -21.61
N SER A 223 29.01 55.32 -22.52
CA SER A 223 29.61 55.13 -23.84
C SER A 223 28.87 55.93 -24.92
N ILE A 224 27.61 56.27 -24.67
CA ILE A 224 26.76 57.07 -25.55
C ILE A 224 26.16 58.23 -24.77
N VAL A 225 26.30 59.43 -25.31
CA VAL A 225 25.67 60.65 -24.79
C VAL A 225 24.94 61.34 -25.93
N LEU A 226 23.70 61.74 -25.68
CA LEU A 226 22.88 62.57 -26.54
C LEU A 226 22.53 63.85 -25.80
N VAL A 227 22.71 65.00 -26.45
CA VAL A 227 22.36 66.31 -25.91
C VAL A 227 21.38 66.99 -26.84
N ASN A 228 20.28 67.50 -26.30
CA ASN A 228 19.37 68.37 -27.01
C ASN A 228 19.95 69.78 -27.09
N ILE A 229 20.08 70.32 -28.29
CA ILE A 229 20.64 71.64 -28.57
C ILE A 229 19.73 72.51 -29.42
N ALA A 230 19.88 73.82 -29.26
CA ALA A 230 19.41 74.83 -30.21
C ALA A 230 20.59 75.66 -30.70
N ILE A 231 20.63 75.94 -32.01
CA ILE A 231 21.59 76.84 -32.64
C ILE A 231 20.78 77.92 -33.36
N SER A 232 20.99 79.18 -33.01
CA SER A 232 20.28 80.31 -33.62
C SER A 232 21.24 81.40 -34.09
N SER A 233 20.78 82.16 -35.07
CA SER A 233 21.43 83.35 -35.62
C SER A 233 20.36 84.42 -35.86
N SER A 234 20.73 85.59 -36.36
CA SER A 234 19.76 86.64 -36.70
C SER A 234 18.75 86.25 -37.79
N THR A 235 19.00 85.17 -38.54
CA THR A 235 18.20 84.79 -39.72
C THR A 235 17.71 83.34 -39.71
N SER A 236 18.13 82.52 -38.76
CA SER A 236 17.86 81.07 -38.78
C SER A 236 17.95 80.44 -37.40
N ASP A 237 17.04 79.51 -37.12
CA ASP A 237 16.96 78.72 -35.89
C ASP A 237 16.96 77.22 -36.21
N TYR A 238 17.81 76.46 -35.51
CA TYR A 238 17.99 75.02 -35.69
C TYR A 238 17.86 74.33 -34.33
N ASN A 239 17.07 73.27 -34.22
CA ASN A 239 16.86 72.51 -33.00
C ASN A 239 17.09 71.03 -33.25
N GLY A 240 17.74 70.34 -32.31
CA GLY A 240 18.19 68.97 -32.56
C GLY A 240 18.80 68.22 -31.41
N TYR A 241 19.19 66.98 -31.70
CA TYR A 241 20.02 66.18 -30.83
C TYR A 241 21.38 65.98 -31.47
N ILE A 242 22.42 66.06 -30.64
CA ILE A 242 23.78 65.77 -31.05
C ILE A 242 24.36 64.71 -30.12
N SER A 243 25.15 63.79 -30.66
CA SER A 243 25.71 62.66 -29.90
C SER A 243 27.22 62.53 -30.08
N ASN A 244 27.83 61.71 -29.23
CA ASN A 244 29.26 61.37 -29.32
C ASN A 244 29.58 60.24 -30.32
N LEU A 245 28.58 59.55 -30.89
CA LEU A 245 28.79 58.56 -31.96
C LEU A 245 28.72 59.25 -33.31
N ALA A 246 29.88 59.41 -33.96
CA ALA A 246 30.10 59.83 -35.34
C ALA A 246 29.01 60.75 -35.96
N GLY A 247 29.24 62.06 -35.87
CA GLY A 247 28.81 63.07 -36.85
C GLY A 247 27.39 62.92 -37.40
N ILE A 248 26.37 63.18 -36.59
CA ILE A 248 25.05 63.49 -37.13
C ILE A 248 25.14 64.85 -37.83
N ARG A 249 25.07 64.80 -39.17
CA ARG A 249 25.23 65.92 -40.10
C ARG A 249 24.18 67.01 -39.86
N THR A 250 24.66 68.12 -39.31
CA THR A 250 24.45 69.50 -39.76
C THR A 250 23.12 69.77 -40.48
N TYR A 251 22.21 70.42 -39.76
CA TYR A 251 21.03 71.06 -40.34
C TYR A 251 21.50 72.00 -41.46
N ARG A 252 20.87 71.96 -42.65
CA ARG A 252 21.33 72.75 -43.82
C ARG A 252 21.59 74.22 -43.41
N GLY A 253 22.86 74.63 -43.43
CA GLY A 253 23.30 75.99 -43.10
C GLY A 253 23.99 76.18 -41.72
N ALA A 254 23.99 75.18 -40.85
CA ALA A 254 24.69 75.20 -39.56
C ALA A 254 25.49 73.92 -39.31
N ASP A 255 26.77 74.08 -38.97
CA ASP A 255 27.67 72.96 -38.66
C ASP A 255 27.90 72.88 -37.15
N ALA A 256 27.87 71.67 -36.59
CA ALA A 256 28.17 71.44 -35.18
C ALA A 256 29.13 70.25 -35.03
N SER A 257 30.16 70.44 -34.21
CA SER A 257 31.16 69.44 -33.88
C SER A 257 31.12 69.14 -32.39
N VAL A 258 31.44 67.90 -32.04
CA VAL A 258 31.47 67.42 -30.66
C VAL A 258 32.85 66.92 -30.30
N SER A 259 33.31 67.28 -29.11
CA SER A 259 34.40 66.58 -28.42
C SER A 259 33.83 65.90 -27.18
N TYR A 260 34.04 64.59 -27.08
CA TYR A 260 33.53 63.75 -26.00
C TYR A 260 34.67 63.13 -25.20
N SER A 261 34.51 63.11 -23.88
CA SER A 261 35.36 62.33 -22.97
C SER A 261 34.51 61.71 -21.88
N GLY A 262 34.42 60.37 -21.88
CA GLY A 262 33.82 59.62 -20.78
C GLY A 262 34.72 59.65 -19.56
N ILE A 263 34.16 59.95 -18.39
CA ILE A 263 34.89 59.97 -17.12
C ILE A 263 34.21 58.99 -16.14
N ALA A 264 34.95 58.51 -15.14
CA ALA A 264 34.39 57.63 -14.13
C ALA A 264 33.16 58.29 -13.48
N GLY A 265 31.98 57.68 -13.65
CA GLY A 265 30.73 58.21 -13.12
C GLY A 265 30.23 59.50 -13.78
N GLY A 266 30.55 59.75 -15.05
CA GLY A 266 30.13 60.98 -15.72
C GLY A 266 30.64 61.13 -17.15
N PHE A 267 30.50 62.33 -17.70
CA PHE A 267 31.04 62.68 -19.01
C PHE A 267 31.35 64.17 -19.14
N ASN A 268 32.28 64.49 -20.03
CA ASN A 268 32.49 65.82 -20.59
C ASN A 268 32.06 65.82 -22.05
N PHE A 269 31.28 66.81 -22.45
CA PHE A 269 30.70 66.95 -23.78
C PHE A 269 30.81 68.41 -24.24
N ASN A 270 31.72 68.67 -25.17
CA ASN A 270 31.92 69.99 -25.73
C ASN A 270 31.26 70.08 -27.10
N ILE A 271 30.55 71.18 -27.36
CA ILE A 271 29.81 71.42 -28.60
C ILE A 271 30.31 72.73 -29.18
N SER A 272 30.84 72.68 -30.40
CA SER A 272 31.23 73.87 -31.15
C SER A 272 30.36 73.97 -32.39
N ALA A 273 29.66 75.09 -32.56
CA ALA A 273 28.75 75.31 -33.67
C ALA A 273 29.13 76.53 -34.50
N THR A 274 28.80 76.49 -35.79
CA THR A 274 28.92 77.60 -36.74
C THR A 274 27.66 77.68 -37.59
N VAL A 275 27.34 78.87 -38.10
CA VAL A 275 26.27 79.09 -39.07
C VAL A 275 26.86 79.83 -40.25
N TYR A 276 26.60 79.35 -41.46
CA TYR A 276 27.15 79.92 -42.69
C TYR A 276 26.84 81.42 -42.78
N MET A 277 27.87 82.25 -43.01
CA MET A 277 27.79 83.71 -43.13
C MET A 277 27.22 84.46 -41.90
N SER A 278 27.24 83.86 -40.70
CA SER A 278 26.86 84.54 -39.46
C SER A 278 28.03 84.66 -38.48
N ASN A 279 28.24 85.87 -37.95
CA ASN A 279 29.23 86.14 -36.91
C ASN A 279 28.63 86.17 -35.49
N ASN A 280 27.31 86.01 -35.38
CA ASN A 280 26.55 86.07 -34.15
C ASN A 280 25.69 84.80 -34.05
N VAL A 281 26.32 83.72 -33.62
CA VAL A 281 25.70 82.41 -33.45
C VAL A 281 25.50 82.16 -31.96
N LYS A 282 24.27 81.85 -31.58
CA LYS A 282 23.90 81.43 -30.23
C LYS A 282 23.73 79.91 -30.23
N THR A 283 24.44 79.21 -29.36
CA THR A 283 24.21 77.78 -29.10
C THR A 283 23.64 77.62 -27.71
N GLN A 284 22.72 76.67 -27.54
CA GLN A 284 22.09 76.33 -26.26
C GLN A 284 22.01 74.82 -26.09
N ALA A 285 22.17 74.32 -24.86
CA ALA A 285 21.93 72.93 -24.50
C ALA A 285 20.84 72.83 -23.42
N TYR A 286 19.96 71.83 -23.54
CA TYR A 286 18.77 71.71 -22.68
C TYR A 286 18.73 70.40 -21.88
N GLN A 287 18.60 69.28 -22.57
CA GLN A 287 18.47 67.94 -21.98
C GLN A 287 19.65 67.09 -22.39
N TRP A 288 20.03 66.14 -21.54
CA TRP A 288 21.01 65.12 -21.85
C TRP A 288 20.47 63.73 -21.52
N TYR A 289 20.94 62.75 -22.29
CA TYR A 289 20.70 61.34 -22.11
C TYR A 289 22.04 60.62 -22.22
N ALA A 290 22.36 59.78 -21.24
CA ALA A 290 23.60 59.02 -21.14
C ALA A 290 23.27 57.53 -21.07
N PHE A 291 24.03 56.71 -21.78
CA PHE A 291 23.85 55.27 -21.85
C PHE A 291 25.20 54.55 -21.73
N GLU A 292 25.19 53.39 -21.06
CA GLU A 292 26.35 52.51 -20.83
C GLU A 292 26.74 51.63 -22.02
#